data_AF-A0AAJ2B8J0-F1
#
_entry.id   AF-A0AAJ2B8J0-F1
#
_cell.length_a   1.000
_cell.length_b   1.000
_cell.length_c   1.000
_cell.angle_alpha   90.00
_cell.angle_beta   90.00
_cell.angle_gamma   90.00
#
_symmetry.space_group_name_H-M   'P 1'
#
loop_
_entity.id
_entity.type
_entity.pdbx_description
1 polymer ?
#
loop_
_entity_poly.entity_id
_entity_poly.type
_entity_poly.pdbx_seq_one_letter_code
_entity_poly.pdbx_strand_id
1 'polypeptide(L)'
;MPDQVFLYGVYSIHVRPIELQGPRWDAEYEIRHLDKAVQDWKTVGGDDGLPTSHEAVQLAHLRAVADIDAGAGIPKPRTFP
;
A
#
# COMPACT_ATOMS: atom_id res chain seq x y z
N MET A 1 8.05 1.87 -13.51
CA MET A 1 8.86 1.95 -12.26
C MET A 1 8.72 0.61 -11.53
N PRO A 2 9.75 0.09 -10.83
CA PRO A 2 9.64 -1.21 -10.17
C PRO A 2 8.69 -1.18 -8.95
N ASP A 3 8.13 -2.35 -8.63
CA ASP A 3 7.38 -2.59 -7.39
C ASP A 3 8.28 -2.31 -6.16
N GLN A 4 7.71 -1.69 -5.12
CA GLN A 4 8.38 -1.36 -3.87
C GLN A 4 7.84 -2.19 -2.72
N VAL A 5 8.70 -2.54 -1.77
CA VAL A 5 8.31 -3.30 -0.57
C VAL A 5 8.73 -2.53 0.67
N PHE A 6 7.78 -2.27 1.56
CA PHE A 6 7.99 -1.64 2.86
C PHE A 6 7.67 -2.65 3.97
N LEU A 7 8.43 -2.61 5.06
CA LEU A 7 8.22 -3.49 6.22
C LEU A 7 7.54 -2.71 7.35
N TYR A 8 6.51 -3.31 7.95
CA TYR A 8 5.78 -2.73 9.08
C TYR A 8 5.52 -3.80 10.15
N GLY A 9 6.44 -3.92 11.10
CA GLY A 9 6.40 -4.96 12.13
C GLY A 9 6.45 -6.36 11.52
N VAL A 10 5.36 -7.12 11.66
CA VAL A 10 5.21 -8.48 11.09
C VAL A 10 4.60 -8.48 9.67
N TYR A 11 4.24 -7.30 9.16
CA TYR A 11 3.62 -7.15 7.84
C TYR A 11 4.63 -6.65 6.81
N SER A 12 4.42 -7.05 5.55
CA SER A 12 5.05 -6.42 4.39
C SER A 12 3.99 -5.72 3.55
N ILE A 13 4.29 -4.49 3.13
CA ILE A 13 3.46 -3.66 2.27
C ILE A 13 4.12 -3.68 0.90
N HIS A 14 3.43 -4.25 -0.08
CA HIS A 14 3.86 -4.26 -1.46
C HIS A 14 3.15 -3.13 -2.18
N VAL A 15 3.89 -2.29 -2.91
CA VAL A 15 3.36 -1.15 -3.64
C VAL A 15 3.77 -1.27 -5.10
N ARG A 16 2.79 -1.25 -5.99
CA ARG A 16 2.97 -1.27 -7.43
C ARG A 16 2.58 0.09 -8.01
N PRO A 17 3.52 0.88 -8.55
CA PRO A 17 3.17 2.09 -9.29
C PRO A 17 2.55 1.73 -10.65
N ILE A 18 1.49 2.44 -11.01
CA ILE A 18 0.77 2.29 -12.27
C ILE A 18 0.89 3.60 -13.05
N GLU A 19 1.37 3.50 -14.29
CA GLU A 19 1.40 4.63 -15.20
C GLU A 19 0.02 4.82 -15.83
N LEU A 20 -0.54 6.03 -15.70
CA LEU A 20 -1.81 6.41 -16.32
C LEU A 20 -1.54 7.17 -17.63
N GLN A 21 -2.60 7.52 -18.36
CA GLN A 21 -2.46 8.32 -19.57
C GLN A 21 -1.92 9.73 -19.24
N GLY A 22 -0.81 10.11 -19.88
CA GLY A 22 -0.15 11.39 -19.67
C GLY A 22 0.78 11.39 -18.46
N PRO A 23 1.12 12.56 -17.87
CA PRO A 23 2.03 12.65 -16.73
C PRO A 23 1.32 12.31 -15.40
N ARG A 24 0.53 11.23 -15.39
CA ARG A 24 -0.31 10.82 -14.25
C ARG A 24 0.06 9.41 -13.82
N TRP A 25 0.00 9.19 -12.51
CA TRP A 25 0.40 7.95 -11.86
C TRP A 25 -0.64 7.53 -10.83
N ASP A 26 -0.94 6.25 -10.78
CA ASP A 26 -1.65 5.63 -9.66
C ASP A 26 -0.68 4.67 -8.96
N ALA A 27 -1.08 4.11 -7.83
CA ALA A 27 -0.38 3.02 -7.21
C ALA A 27 -1.36 2.07 -6.54
N GLU A 28 -1.08 0.78 -6.66
CA GLU A 28 -1.78 -0.23 -5.88
C GLU A 28 -0.91 -0.66 -4.71
N TYR A 29 -1.54 -1.00 -3.60
CA TYR A 29 -0.85 -1.66 -2.49
C TYR A 29 -1.55 -2.93 -2.04
N GLU A 30 -0.75 -3.85 -1.53
CA GLU A 30 -1.17 -5.09 -0.90
C GLU A 30 -0.44 -5.21 0.45
N ILE A 31 -1.13 -5.73 1.45
CA ILE A 31 -0.54 -6.01 2.76
C ILE A 31 -0.46 -7.52 2.93
N ARG A 32 0.71 -8.01 3.32
CA ARG A 32 0.97 -9.43 3.57
C ARG A 32 1.46 -9.67 4.99
N HIS A 33 1.20 -10.86 5.49
CA HIS A 33 1.73 -11.38 6.74
C HIS A 33 2.31 -12.78 6.48
N LEU A 34 3.61 -12.98 6.75
CA LEU A 34 4.31 -14.26 6.53
C LEU A 34 3.99 -14.86 5.13
N ASP A 35 4.09 -14.03 4.09
CA ASP A 35 3.79 -14.34 2.67
C ASP A 35 2.32 -14.55 2.30
N LYS A 36 1.38 -14.46 3.25
CA LYS A 36 -0.05 -14.50 2.95
C LYS A 36 -0.60 -13.08 2.78
N ALA A 37 -1.24 -12.80 1.64
CA ALA A 37 -2.03 -11.59 1.48
C ALA A 37 -3.16 -11.56 2.53
N VAL A 38 -3.12 -10.55 3.40
CA VAL A 38 -4.16 -10.31 4.42
C VAL A 38 -5.20 -9.31 3.93
N GLN A 39 -4.89 -8.60 2.84
CA GLN A 39 -5.76 -7.69 2.15
C GLN A 39 -5.51 -7.83 0.65
N ASP A 40 -6.58 -7.77 -0.15
CA ASP A 40 -6.46 -7.66 -1.60
C ASP A 40 -5.81 -6.32 -2.02
N TRP A 41 -5.37 -6.27 -3.28
CA TRP A 41 -4.81 -5.05 -3.87
C TRP A 41 -5.84 -3.91 -3.83
N LYS A 42 -5.38 -2.75 -3.34
CA LYS A 42 -6.16 -1.51 -3.32
C LYS A 42 -5.42 -0.42 -4.10
N THR A 43 -6.14 0.21 -5.00
CA THR A 43 -5.67 1.31 -5.86
C THR A 43 -5.80 2.66 -5.13
N VAL A 44 -4.80 3.55 -5.28
CA VAL A 44 -4.78 4.89 -4.69
C VAL A 44 -4.17 5.95 -5.62
N GLY A 45 -4.96 6.96 -5.91
CA GLY A 45 -4.65 7.98 -6.91
C GLY A 45 -5.96 8.45 -7.54
N GLY A 46 -6.86 7.50 -7.79
CA GLY A 46 -8.22 7.78 -8.24
C GLY A 46 -8.25 8.33 -9.66
N ASP A 47 -9.42 8.83 -10.10
CA ASP A 47 -9.64 9.28 -11.48
C ASP A 47 -8.68 10.40 -11.92
N ASP A 48 -8.17 11.19 -10.98
CA ASP A 48 -7.24 12.27 -11.27
C ASP A 48 -5.79 11.82 -11.37
N GLY A 49 -5.42 10.70 -10.75
CA GLY A 49 -4.03 10.27 -10.64
C GLY A 49 -3.14 11.31 -9.95
N LEU A 50 -1.87 10.94 -9.77
CA LEU A 50 -0.85 11.74 -9.11
C LEU A 50 0.21 12.19 -10.13
N PRO A 51 0.80 13.38 -9.93
CA PRO A 51 1.72 13.97 -10.91
C PRO A 51 3.04 13.20 -11.05
N THR A 52 3.41 12.40 -10.05
CA THR A 52 4.63 11.59 -10.07
C THR A 52 4.41 10.20 -9.51
N SER A 53 5.22 9.26 -10.01
CA SER A 53 5.25 7.89 -9.49
C SER A 53 5.65 7.84 -8.01
N HIS A 54 6.51 8.76 -7.57
CA HIS A 54 6.94 8.83 -6.17
C HIS A 54 5.79 9.23 -5.25
N GLU A 55 4.96 10.19 -5.64
CA GLU A 55 3.77 10.58 -4.88
C GLU A 55 2.76 9.43 -4.81
N ALA A 56 2.56 8.70 -5.91
CA ALA A 56 1.68 7.52 -5.92
C ALA A 56 2.16 6.44 -4.96
N VAL A 57 3.44 6.10 -4.99
CA VAL A 57 4.02 5.14 -4.05
C VAL A 57 3.88 5.61 -2.61
N GLN A 58 4.17 6.89 -2.34
CA GLN A 58 4.07 7.44 -1.00
C GLN A 58 2.64 7.41 -0.47
N LEU A 59 1.65 7.75 -1.31
CA LEU A 59 0.24 7.70 -0.94
C LEU A 59 -0.20 6.26 -0.64
N ALA A 60 0.20 5.30 -1.47
CA ALA A 60 -0.08 3.87 -1.28
C ALA A 60 0.52 3.33 0.00
N HIS A 61 1.76 3.68 0.29
CA HIS A 61 2.41 3.32 1.55
C HIS A 61 1.67 3.91 2.76
N LEU A 62 1.35 5.20 2.74
CA LEU A 62 0.62 5.85 3.84
C LEU A 62 -0.76 5.23 4.06
N ARG A 63 -1.48 4.90 2.98
CA ARG A 63 -2.79 4.27 3.09
C ARG A 63 -2.70 2.86 3.65
N ALA A 64 -1.69 2.08 3.23
CA ALA A 64 -1.43 0.76 3.77
C ALA A 64 -1.14 0.79 5.28
N VAL A 65 -0.30 1.71 5.74
CA VAL A 65 -0.01 1.88 7.19
C VAL A 65 -1.29 2.23 7.95
N ALA A 66 -2.10 3.16 7.44
CA ALA A 66 -3.36 3.52 8.06
C ALA A 66 -4.34 2.33 8.16
N ASP A 67 -4.40 1.47 7.14
CA ASP A 67 -5.24 0.27 7.14
C ASP A 67 -4.74 -0.78 8.15
N ILE A 68 -3.41 -0.93 8.33
CA ILE A 68 -2.82 -1.75 9.40
C ILE A 68 -3.21 -1.21 10.78
N ASP A 69 -3.04 0.10 11.01
CA ASP A 69 -3.32 0.72 12.31
C ASP A 69 -4.82 0.67 12.68
N ALA A 70 -5.69 0.85 11.67
CA ALA A 70 -7.13 0.72 11.81
C ALA A 70 -7.58 -0.74 12.07
N GLY A 71 -6.74 -1.72 11.76
CA GLY A 71 -7.08 -3.15 11.87
C GLY A 71 -8.05 -3.62 10.79
N ALA A 72 -8.02 -2.99 9.61
CA ALA A 72 -8.89 -3.34 8.49
C ALA A 72 -8.54 -4.73 7.91
N GLY A 73 -9.05 -5.79 8.54
CA GLY A 73 -8.79 -7.18 8.14
C GLY A 73 -7.47 -7.77 8.64
N ILE A 74 -6.69 -6.97 9.39
CA ILE A 74 -5.37 -7.35 9.87
C ILE A 74 -5.44 -7.66 11.37
N PRO A 75 -5.23 -8.92 11.81
CA PRO A 75 -5.32 -9.27 13.22
C PRO A 75 -4.23 -8.53 13.99
N LYS A 76 -4.62 -7.55 14.81
CA LYS A 76 -3.68 -6.78 15.63
C LYS A 76 -2.81 -7.76 16.42
N PRO A 77 -1.47 -7.66 16.35
CA PRO A 77 -0.63 -8.40 17.27
C PRO A 77 -1.07 -7.98 18.67
N ARG A 78 -1.39 -8.98 19.52
CA ARG A 78 -1.82 -8.76 20.90
C ARG A 78 -0.83 -7.79 21.54
N THR A 79 -1.26 -6.57 21.82
CA THR A 79 -0.52 -5.65 22.67
C THR A 79 -0.34 -6.38 24.00
N PHE A 80 0.89 -6.76 24.33
CA PHE A 80 1.19 -7.28 25.66
C PHE A 80 1.08 -6.10 26.65
N PRO A 81 0.36 -6.27 27.77
CA PRO A 81 0.25 -5.25 28.81
C PRO A 81 1.58 -5.02 29.54
#